data_AF-A0A3D1R3D6-F1
#
_entry.id   AF-A0A3D1R3D6-F1
#
_cell.length_a   1.000
_cell.length_b   1.000
_cell.length_c   1.000
_cell.angle_alpha   90.00
_cell.angle_beta   90.00
_cell.angle_gamma   90.00
#
_symmetry.space_group_name_H-M   'P 1'
#
loop_
_entity.id
_entity.type
_entity.pdbx_description
1 polymer ?
#
loop_
_entity_poly.entity_id
_entity_poly.type
_entity_poly.pdbx_seq_one_letter_code
_entity_poly.pdbx_strand_id
1 'polypeptide(L)'
;MTTLRFVPQALLDSWLEAGKADIRAGLLHDLSSREEFVVREAARFLRVESGDDFSSLVGKVKSVEQLKALGAEQCMTSVIVGETVYEVAPGWIAEEPSAPASRPAGSEVEGKNPEADMLARLLLDKLS
;
A
#
# COMPACT_ATOMS: atom_id res chain seq x y z
N MET A 1 16.51 1.70 -14.09
CA MET A 1 15.74 0.45 -13.88
C MET A 1 15.32 0.48 -12.43
N THR A 2 14.04 0.76 -12.14
CA THR A 2 13.55 0.90 -10.76
C THR A 2 13.53 -0.48 -10.10
N THR A 3 14.37 -0.69 -9.10
CA THR A 3 14.46 -1.98 -8.41
C THR A 3 13.32 -2.05 -7.39
N LEU A 4 12.27 -2.81 -7.70
CA LEU A 4 11.18 -3.10 -6.76
C LEU A 4 11.59 -4.26 -5.85
N ARG A 5 11.68 -4.03 -4.54
CA ARG A 5 12.07 -5.07 -3.58
C ARG A 5 10.94 -5.40 -2.62
N PHE A 6 10.56 -6.67 -2.58
CA PHE A 6 9.64 -7.16 -1.56
C PHE A 6 10.39 -7.40 -0.24
N VAL A 7 9.83 -6.86 0.84
CA VAL A 7 10.32 -6.94 2.20
C VAL A 7 9.24 -7.63 3.03
N PRO A 8 9.44 -8.88 3.48
CA PRO A 8 8.50 -9.55 4.38
C PRO A 8 8.31 -8.74 5.66
N GLN A 9 7.10 -8.75 6.23
CA GLN A 9 6.81 -8.03 7.46
C GLN A 9 7.78 -8.42 8.60
N ALA A 10 8.04 -9.71 8.79
CA ALA A 10 8.98 -10.18 9.82
C ALA A 10 10.42 -9.64 9.65
N LEU A 11 10.85 -9.38 8.40
CA LEU A 11 12.17 -8.80 8.15
C LEU A 11 12.21 -7.33 8.53
N LEU A 12 11.14 -6.62 8.21
CA LEU A 12 10.96 -5.21 8.55
C LEU A 12 10.89 -5.00 10.06
N ASP A 13 10.11 -5.82 10.78
CA ASP A 13 10.06 -5.81 12.24
C ASP A 13 11.46 -5.95 12.82
N SER A 14 12.26 -6.89 12.31
CA SER A 14 13.66 -7.05 12.73
C SER A 14 14.52 -5.82 12.46
N TRP A 15 14.28 -5.07 11.39
CA TRP A 15 15.02 -3.83 11.10
C TRP A 15 14.61 -2.68 12.01
N LEU A 16 13.33 -2.57 12.36
CA LEU A 16 12.81 -1.60 13.31
C LEU A 16 13.35 -1.87 14.72
N GLU A 17 13.27 -3.12 15.17
CA GLU A 17 13.78 -3.56 16.47
C GLU A 17 15.30 -3.36 16.58
N ALA A 18 16.03 -3.59 15.49
CA ALA A 18 17.47 -3.36 15.43
C ALA A 18 17.86 -1.88 15.28
N GLY A 19 16.89 -0.96 15.14
CA GLY A 19 17.15 0.47 14.89
C GLY A 19 17.86 0.74 13.56
N LYS A 20 17.71 -0.16 12.58
CA LYS A 20 18.29 -0.04 11.23
C LYS A 20 17.35 0.67 10.26
N ALA A 21 16.05 0.61 10.50
CA ALA A 21 15.04 1.28 9.70
C ALA A 21 14.01 1.95 10.61
N ASP A 22 13.32 2.97 10.09
CA ASP A 22 12.24 3.67 10.75
C ASP A 22 11.13 3.96 9.74
N ILE A 23 9.86 3.85 10.14
CA ILE A 23 8.74 4.03 9.21
C ILE A 23 7.93 5.24 9.61
N ARG A 24 7.87 6.23 8.72
CA ARG A 24 7.13 7.46 8.95
C ARG A 24 6.29 7.77 7.73
N ALA A 25 4.98 7.94 7.93
CA ALA A 25 4.06 8.39 6.89
C ALA A 25 4.11 7.55 5.58
N GLY A 26 4.35 6.24 5.66
CA GLY A 26 4.47 5.36 4.49
C GLY A 26 5.82 5.42 3.77
N LEU A 27 6.83 6.03 4.40
CA LEU A 27 8.21 6.06 3.95
C LEU A 27 9.05 5.23 4.92
N LEU A 28 9.83 4.30 4.38
CA LEU A 28 10.83 3.56 5.11
C LEU A 28 12.15 4.31 5.04
N HIS A 29 12.55 4.89 6.16
CA HIS A 29 13.85 5.50 6.36
C HIS A 29 14.83 4.42 6.76
N ASP A 30 15.76 4.08 5.88
CA ASP A 30 16.90 3.24 6.24
C ASP A 30 17.94 4.10 6.96
N LEU A 31 18.14 3.84 8.25
CA LEU A 31 19.09 4.56 9.10
C LEU A 31 20.55 4.16 8.82
N SER A 32 20.77 3.01 8.17
CA SER A 32 22.11 2.50 7.84
C SER A 32 22.67 3.18 6.58
N SER A 33 21.83 3.36 5.56
CA SER A 33 22.16 3.99 4.28
C SER A 33 21.75 5.47 4.21
N ARG A 34 20.92 5.96 5.16
CA ARG A 34 20.28 7.30 5.13
C ARG A 34 19.44 7.54 3.88
N GLU A 35 18.80 6.49 3.40
CA GLU A 35 17.93 6.54 2.22
C GLU A 35 16.47 6.38 2.63
N GLU A 36 15.58 6.98 1.85
CA GLU A 36 14.14 6.94 2.06
C GLU A 36 13.50 6.15 0.93
N PHE A 37 12.79 5.09 1.26
CA PHE A 37 12.10 4.23 0.31
C PHE A 37 10.59 4.40 0.46
N VAL A 38 9.90 4.57 -0.65
CA VAL A 38 8.43 4.52 -0.64
C VAL A 38 8.03 3.07 -0.43
N VAL A 39 7.31 2.78 0.66
CA VAL A 39 6.83 1.44 0.95
C VAL A 39 5.33 1.36 0.74
N ARG A 40 4.88 0.29 0.09
CA ARG A 40 3.45 -0.03 -0.07
C ARG A 40 3.15 -1.41 0.47
N GLU A 41 2.01 -1.53 1.14
CA GLU A 41 1.52 -2.81 1.62
C GLU A 41 1.29 -3.78 0.46
N ALA A 42 1.75 -5.02 0.65
CA ALA A 42 1.67 -6.06 -0.34
C ALA A 42 1.56 -7.45 0.29
N ALA A 43 1.20 -8.41 -0.54
CA ALA A 43 1.20 -9.80 -0.16
C ALA A 43 1.94 -10.60 -1.24
N ARG A 44 2.83 -11.49 -0.79
CA ARG A 44 3.47 -12.47 -1.66
C ARG A 44 2.71 -13.77 -1.59
N PHE A 45 2.19 -14.24 -2.71
CA PHE A 45 1.52 -15.52 -2.81
C PHE A 45 2.54 -16.65 -2.61
N LEU A 46 2.34 -17.47 -1.58
CA LEU A 46 3.23 -18.58 -1.23
C LEU A 46 2.78 -19.88 -1.89
N ARG A 47 1.50 -20.20 -1.77
CA ARG A 47 0.87 -21.40 -2.34
C ARG A 47 -0.65 -21.26 -2.37
N VAL A 48 -1.31 -22.13 -3.13
CA VAL A 48 -2.77 -22.30 -3.07
C VAL A 48 -3.09 -23.18 -1.87
N GLU A 49 -3.96 -22.72 -0.98
CA GLU A 49 -4.51 -23.51 0.12
C GLU A 49 -5.76 -24.29 -0.32
N SER A 50 -6.60 -23.69 -1.15
CA SER A 50 -7.82 -24.33 -1.68
C SER A 50 -8.21 -23.74 -3.02
N GLY A 51 -8.64 -24.59 -3.96
CA GLY A 51 -9.02 -24.18 -5.33
C GLY A 51 -7.88 -24.34 -6.34
N ASP A 52 -7.97 -23.61 -7.45
CA ASP A 52 -7.01 -23.65 -8.55
C ASP A 52 -6.18 -22.35 -8.62
N ASP A 53 -4.92 -22.47 -9.03
CA ASP A 53 -4.02 -21.33 -9.20
C ASP A 53 -4.39 -20.50 -10.44
N PHE A 54 -5.39 -19.64 -10.29
CA PHE A 54 -5.77 -18.68 -11.32
C PHE A 54 -4.57 -17.81 -11.72
N SER A 55 -4.21 -17.84 -13.01
CA SER A 55 -3.18 -17.00 -13.62
C SER A 55 -1.75 -17.15 -13.05
N SER A 56 -1.45 -18.27 -12.39
CA SER A 56 -0.15 -18.51 -11.75
C SER A 56 0.26 -17.36 -10.83
N LEU A 57 -0.59 -17.08 -9.84
CA LEU A 57 -0.36 -16.02 -8.86
C LEU A 57 0.69 -16.44 -7.83
N VAL A 58 0.82 -17.75 -7.58
CA VAL A 58 1.85 -18.29 -6.69
C VAL A 58 3.25 -17.81 -7.09
N GLY A 59 3.99 -17.29 -6.10
CA GLY A 59 5.33 -16.72 -6.28
C GLY A 59 5.34 -15.24 -6.68
N LYS A 60 4.20 -14.66 -7.07
CA LYS A 60 4.08 -13.23 -7.38
C LYS A 60 3.80 -12.41 -6.13
N VAL A 61 4.14 -11.12 -6.23
CA VAL A 61 3.84 -10.13 -5.20
C VAL A 61 2.80 -9.19 -5.78
N LYS A 62 1.74 -8.93 -5.02
CA LYS A 62 0.69 -7.97 -5.38
C LYS A 62 0.48 -6.99 -4.23
N SER A 63 0.39 -5.71 -4.56
CA SER A 63 0.02 -4.67 -3.60
C SER A 63 -1.45 -4.84 -3.18
N VAL A 64 -1.81 -4.33 -2.00
CA VAL A 64 -3.20 -4.38 -1.50
C VAL A 64 -4.18 -3.76 -2.50
N GLU A 65 -3.80 -2.67 -3.17
CA GLU A 65 -4.61 -2.03 -4.21
C GLU A 65 -4.85 -2.95 -5.42
N GLN A 66 -3.82 -3.71 -5.83
CA GLN A 66 -3.91 -4.68 -6.91
C GLN A 66 -4.80 -5.87 -6.53
N LEU A 67 -4.72 -6.34 -5.27
CA LEU A 67 -5.60 -7.38 -4.75
C LEU A 67 -7.06 -6.93 -4.78
N LYS A 68 -7.35 -5.72 -4.29
CA LYS A 68 -8.69 -5.14 -4.36
C LYS A 68 -9.20 -5.00 -5.79
N ALA A 69 -8.36 -4.55 -6.72
CA ALA A 69 -8.71 -4.44 -8.13
C ALA A 69 -9.01 -5.80 -8.80
N LEU A 70 -8.41 -6.88 -8.29
CA LEU A 70 -8.67 -8.25 -8.73
C LEU A 70 -9.92 -8.86 -8.08
N GLY A 71 -10.61 -8.15 -7.19
CA GLY A 71 -11.70 -8.71 -6.39
C GLY A 71 -11.22 -9.72 -5.36
N ALA A 72 -9.96 -9.60 -4.93
CA ALA A 72 -9.39 -10.45 -3.91
C ALA A 72 -9.65 -9.89 -2.51
N GLU A 73 -10.09 -10.75 -1.60
CA GLU A 73 -10.27 -10.47 -0.18
C GLU A 73 -9.02 -10.86 0.59
N GLN A 74 -8.36 -9.89 1.21
CA GLN A 74 -7.18 -10.14 2.02
C GLN A 74 -7.56 -10.43 3.47
N CYS A 75 -7.11 -11.57 3.98
CA CYS A 75 -7.32 -12.07 5.33
C CYS A 75 -5.98 -12.30 6.04
N MET A 76 -5.36 -11.24 6.60
CA MET A 76 -4.06 -11.28 7.32
C MET A 76 -2.92 -12.02 6.57
N THR A 77 -2.86 -13.36 6.67
CA THR A 77 -1.89 -14.26 6.05
C THR A 77 -2.47 -15.12 4.92
N SER A 78 -3.71 -14.86 4.52
CA SER A 78 -4.42 -15.57 3.45
C SER A 78 -5.08 -14.55 2.53
N VAL A 79 -5.25 -14.88 1.25
CA VAL A 79 -5.96 -14.06 0.27
C VAL A 79 -6.93 -14.95 -0.48
N ILE A 80 -8.18 -14.53 -0.57
CA ILE A 80 -9.23 -15.24 -1.29
C ILE A 80 -9.48 -14.51 -2.59
N VAL A 81 -9.34 -15.18 -3.73
CA VAL A 81 -9.61 -14.61 -5.05
C VAL A 81 -10.76 -15.38 -5.67
N GLY A 82 -11.96 -14.78 -5.69
CA GLY A 82 -13.18 -15.49 -6.07
C GLY A 82 -13.46 -16.65 -5.11
N GLU A 83 -13.21 -17.88 -5.55
CA GLU A 83 -13.40 -19.11 -4.75
C GLU A 83 -12.07 -19.79 -4.36
N THR A 84 -10.93 -19.26 -4.80
CA THR A 84 -9.61 -19.83 -4.48
C THR A 84 -9.02 -19.14 -3.26
N VAL A 85 -8.56 -19.93 -2.29
CA VAL A 85 -7.83 -19.48 -1.11
C VAL A 85 -6.33 -19.67 -1.34
N TYR A 86 -5.58 -18.59 -1.20
CA TYR A 86 -4.13 -18.57 -1.29
C TYR A 86 -3.53 -18.27 0.08
N GLU A 87 -2.46 -18.99 0.41
CA GLU A 87 -1.58 -18.60 1.50
C GLU A 87 -0.64 -17.50 1.03
N VAL A 88 -0.56 -16.41 1.79
CA VAL A 88 0.29 -15.27 1.45
C VAL A 88 1.18 -14.88 2.62
N ALA A 89 2.39 -14.41 2.30
CA ALA A 89 3.22 -13.71 3.27
C ALA A 89 2.91 -12.21 3.21
N PRO A 90 2.43 -11.59 4.31
CA PRO A 90 2.31 -10.15 4.38
C PRO A 90 3.70 -9.52 4.35
N GLY A 91 3.81 -8.38 3.67
CA GLY A 91 5.05 -7.64 3.57
C GLY A 91 4.84 -6.37 2.76
N TRP A 92 5.91 -5.66 2.51
CA TRP A 92 5.86 -4.38 1.82
C TRP A 92 6.71 -4.42 0.56
N ILE A 93 6.33 -3.64 -0.44
CA ILE A 93 7.15 -3.37 -1.61
C ILE A 93 7.85 -2.05 -1.35
N ALA A 94 9.18 -2.10 -1.23
CA ALA A 94 10.03 -0.93 -1.24
C ALA A 94 10.33 -0.55 -2.70
N GLU A 95 9.92 0.64 -3.07
CA GLU A 95 10.23 1.26 -4.34
C GLU A 95 11.38 2.25 -4.10
N GLU A 96 12.49 2.04 -4.83
CA GLU A 96 13.59 2.99 -4.84
C GLU A 96 13.07 4.36 -5.30
N PRO A 97 13.44 5.47 -4.65
CA PRO A 97 12.98 6.81 -5.00
C PRO A 97 13.57 7.22 -6.36
N SER A 98 13.00 6.71 -7.44
CA SER A 98 13.18 7.27 -8.77
C SER A 98 12.42 8.58 -8.76
N ALA A 99 13.13 9.70 -8.54
CA ALA A 99 12.73 11.11 -8.72
C ALA A 99 11.24 11.46 -8.50
N PRO A 100 10.92 12.46 -7.65
CA PRO A 100 9.64 12.63 -6.95
C PRO A 100 8.41 12.30 -7.82
N ALA A 101 8.01 11.04 -7.82
CA ALA A 101 6.74 10.61 -8.36
C ALA A 101 5.75 10.67 -7.20
N SER A 102 4.97 11.75 -7.22
CA SER A 102 3.73 12.00 -6.50
C SER A 102 3.35 10.96 -5.45
N ARG A 103 3.43 11.40 -4.18
CA ARG A 103 2.68 10.92 -3.02
C ARG A 103 1.46 10.08 -3.46
N PRO A 104 1.30 8.82 -3.00
CA PRO A 104 0.07 8.09 -3.29
C PRO A 104 -1.06 8.95 -2.75
N ALA A 105 -2.00 9.28 -3.65
CA ALA A 105 -3.19 10.04 -3.35
C ALA A 105 -4.02 9.26 -2.33
N GLY A 106 -3.65 9.38 -1.05
CA GLY A 106 -4.58 9.21 0.04
C GLY A 106 -5.65 10.26 -0.17
N SER A 107 -6.80 9.83 -0.71
CA SER A 107 -8.06 10.56 -0.71
C SER A 107 -7.92 12.09 -0.68
N GLU A 108 -7.45 12.69 -1.77
CA GLU A 108 -8.02 13.99 -2.13
C GLU A 108 -9.43 13.69 -2.64
N VAL A 109 -10.37 13.65 -1.70
CA VAL A 109 -11.64 14.33 -1.96
C VAL A 109 -11.26 15.77 -2.31
N GLU A 110 -10.96 16.01 -3.60
CA GLU A 110 -10.99 17.35 -4.18
C GLU A 110 -12.44 17.80 -4.00
N GLY A 111 -12.66 18.42 -2.85
CA GLY A 111 -13.89 19.07 -2.47
C GLY A 111 -14.14 20.24 -3.41
N LYS A 112 -14.62 19.94 -4.61
CA LYS A 112 -15.67 20.76 -5.21
C LYS A 112 -16.96 20.34 -4.53
N ASN A 113 -17.13 20.73 -3.26
CA ASN A 113 -18.45 20.83 -2.66
C ASN A 113 -18.98 22.21 -3.08
N PRO A 114 -19.71 22.33 -4.22
CA PRO A 114 -20.31 23.60 -4.63
C PRO A 114 -21.25 24.16 -3.56
N GLU A 115 -21.75 23.28 -2.68
CA GLU A 115 -22.55 23.64 -1.51
C GLU A 115 -21.75 24.44 -0.47
N ALA A 116 -20.48 24.11 -0.24
CA ALA A 116 -19.63 24.85 0.72
C ALA A 116 -19.37 26.29 0.23
N ASP A 117 -19.18 26.46 -1.09
CA ASP A 117 -19.06 27.79 -1.71
C ASP A 117 -20.38 28.57 -1.64
N MET A 118 -21.52 27.89 -1.85
CA MET A 118 -22.84 28.51 -1.74
C MET A 118 -23.17 28.95 -0.30
N LEU A 119 -22.77 28.16 0.71
CA LEU A 119 -22.91 28.51 2.12
C LEU A 119 -22.04 29.72 2.50
N ALA A 120 -20.77 29.74 2.07
CA ALA A 120 -19.87 30.86 2.35
C ALA A 120 -20.40 32.18 1.76
N ARG A 121 -20.97 32.13 0.55
CA ARG A 121 -21.59 33.29 -0.08
C ARG A 121 -22.87 33.76 0.63
N LEU A 122 -23.70 32.83 1.12
CA LEU A 122 -24.92 33.16 1.86
C LEU A 122 -24.62 33.79 3.23
N LEU A 123 -23.57 33.30 3.90
CA LEU A 123 -23.11 33.82 5.19
C LEU A 123 -22.55 35.25 5.08
N LEU A 124 -21.86 35.57 3.98
CA LEU A 124 -21.28 36.89 3.77
C LEU A 124 -22.34 37.95 3.39
N ASP A 125 -23.39 37.57 2.67
CA ASP A 125 -24.52 38.43 2.30
C ASP A 125 -25.35 38.89 3.52
N LYS A 126 -25.42 38.06 4.57
CA LYS A 126 -26.15 38.39 5.82
C LYS A 126 -25.41 39.32 6.78
N LEU A 127 -24.15 39.67 6.47
CA LEU A 127 -23.34 40.58 7.29
C LEU A 127 -23.23 42.01 6.71
N SER A 128 -23.95 42.31 5.63
CA SER A 128 -24.09 43.67 5.07
C SER A 128 -25.41 44.31 5.43
#